data_AF-A0A0C9M499-F1
#
_entry.id   AF-A0A0C9M499-F1
#
_cell.length_a   1.000
_cell.length_b   1.000
_cell.length_c   1.000
_cell.angle_alpha   90.00
_cell.angle_beta   90.00
_cell.angle_gamma   90.00
#
_symmetry.space_group_name_H-M   'P 1'
#
loop_
_entity.id
_entity.type
_entity.pdbx_description
1 polymer ?
#
loop_
_entity_poly.entity_id
_entity_poly.type
_entity_poly.pdbx_seq_one_letter_code
_entity_poly.pdbx_strand_id
1 'polypeptide(L)'
;MSQTSRHSYKADPYRAVRKPPSPDGYYDSPSLHSDQYHSRSPSESSTSKLAAPTVAAVNQDPYAPKSHHHKKKKKNKPSSTTTTMMEGEKRANSYLPYSNHNRNPYDPVEPIYLDQDDDYLPSFNSPGQYRSSSHQGRGPVGSILQDNIVMDIMSDHHHNNDDDYETKPHLEQIQLAPIKKKKWYARCSGNGKKLVIIVFVFIIIVAVIAYFVWPRTPTLQYLDAGLVEGTQPVYNDTLMVAEWNVNFTVINDDSFIPTNIQNLAVNVIENGSGDVFGKGNSGHLMLKARPKDRQTITIPISINFQRDATNPAMKALLTACKIKEVDSANAPKQSLSLTFEIVYYIAGIVWHPVARVFPTAYFDCPS
;
A
#
# COMPACT_ATOMS: atom_id res chain seq x y z
N MET A 1 13.33 -51.12 -10.27
CA MET A 1 14.00 -50.44 -9.14
C MET A 1 15.34 -49.90 -9.62
N SER A 2 15.45 -48.59 -9.86
CA SER A 2 16.72 -47.92 -10.15
C SER A 2 16.60 -46.49 -9.65
N GLN A 3 17.29 -46.18 -8.55
CA GLN A 3 17.32 -44.87 -7.93
C GLN A 3 18.50 -44.08 -8.51
N THR A 4 18.22 -43.00 -9.22
CA THR A 4 19.23 -42.03 -9.64
C THR A 4 19.20 -40.82 -8.70
N SER A 5 20.22 -40.72 -7.85
CA SER A 5 20.44 -39.59 -6.95
C SER A 5 20.91 -38.37 -7.75
N ARG A 6 20.10 -37.31 -7.80
CA ARG A 6 20.51 -36.02 -8.34
C ARG A 6 21.03 -35.14 -7.21
N HIS A 7 22.32 -34.81 -7.28
CA HIS A 7 22.95 -33.80 -6.44
C HIS A 7 22.36 -32.41 -6.73
N SER A 8 21.90 -31.74 -5.67
CA SER A 8 21.42 -30.37 -5.69
C SER A 8 22.59 -29.42 -5.46
N TYR A 9 22.94 -28.62 -6.47
CA TYR A 9 23.90 -27.53 -6.33
C TYR A 9 23.16 -26.31 -5.76
N LYS A 10 23.57 -25.86 -4.56
CA LYS A 10 23.13 -24.58 -3.99
C LYS A 10 23.72 -23.44 -4.83
N ALA A 11 22.86 -22.67 -5.48
CA ALA A 11 23.22 -21.46 -6.19
C ALA A 11 23.54 -20.34 -5.17
N ASP A 12 24.69 -19.69 -5.35
CA ASP A 12 25.17 -18.55 -4.57
C ASP A 12 24.38 -17.27 -4.95
N PRO A 13 23.68 -16.62 -3.98
CA PRO A 13 22.82 -15.47 -4.27
C PRO A 13 23.56 -14.15 -4.53
N TYR A 14 24.90 -14.12 -4.50
CA TYR A 14 25.67 -12.88 -4.71
C TYR A 14 26.55 -12.87 -5.97
N ARG A 15 26.41 -13.85 -6.87
CA ARG A 15 27.17 -13.85 -8.13
C ARG A 15 26.53 -12.91 -9.16
N ALA A 16 26.77 -11.62 -8.98
CA ALA A 16 26.41 -10.58 -9.93
C ALA A 16 27.03 -10.87 -11.32
N VAL A 17 26.15 -11.02 -12.31
CA VAL A 17 26.48 -11.26 -13.71
C VAL A 17 27.20 -10.05 -14.29
N ARG A 18 28.54 -10.15 -14.40
CA ARG A 18 29.31 -9.33 -15.33
C ARG A 18 29.23 -10.00 -16.70
N LYS A 19 28.72 -9.29 -17.71
CA LYS A 19 28.73 -9.71 -19.11
C LYS A 19 30.19 -9.79 -19.60
N PRO A 20 30.68 -10.94 -20.09
CA PRO A 20 31.94 -10.98 -20.82
C PRO A 20 31.74 -10.49 -22.26
N PRO A 21 32.72 -9.78 -22.86
CA PRO A 21 32.73 -9.51 -24.30
C PRO A 21 33.02 -10.80 -25.07
N SER A 22 32.27 -11.07 -26.15
CA SER A 22 32.55 -12.18 -27.05
C SER A 22 33.76 -11.84 -27.95
N PRO A 23 34.74 -12.74 -28.07
CA PRO A 23 35.75 -12.66 -29.11
C PRO A 23 35.32 -13.43 -30.37
N ASP A 24 35.74 -12.88 -31.50
CA ASP A 24 35.48 -13.30 -32.89
C ASP A 24 35.99 -14.71 -33.27
N GLY A 25 35.42 -15.27 -34.33
CA GLY A 25 35.95 -16.44 -35.06
C GLY A 25 34.86 -17.25 -35.79
N TYR A 26 34.42 -16.86 -36.99
CA TYR A 26 34.95 -17.29 -38.30
C TYR A 26 34.60 -18.75 -38.68
N TYR A 27 33.62 -18.95 -39.58
CA TYR A 27 33.70 -19.82 -40.76
C TYR A 27 32.55 -19.55 -41.75
N ASP A 28 32.92 -19.68 -43.02
CA ASP A 28 32.27 -19.27 -44.26
C ASP A 28 30.98 -20.01 -44.64
N SER A 29 30.09 -19.32 -45.38
CA SER A 29 29.50 -19.77 -46.68
C SER A 29 28.42 -18.80 -47.21
N PRO A 30 28.15 -18.78 -48.54
CA PRO A 30 28.14 -17.52 -49.29
C PRO A 30 26.77 -17.06 -49.84
N SER A 31 26.73 -15.74 -50.09
CA SER A 31 26.10 -15.03 -51.23
C SER A 31 24.64 -15.31 -51.62
N LEU A 32 23.78 -14.27 -51.56
CA LEU A 32 23.40 -13.47 -52.74
C LEU A 32 22.48 -12.28 -52.39
N HIS A 33 22.90 -11.10 -52.88
CA HIS A 33 22.19 -9.85 -53.19
C HIS A 33 21.36 -9.14 -52.09
N SER A 34 21.82 -8.02 -51.51
CA SER A 34 21.89 -6.62 -52.04
C SER A 34 20.48 -5.98 -52.13
N ASP A 35 20.21 -4.76 -51.68
CA ASP A 35 21.00 -3.53 -51.53
C ASP A 35 20.25 -2.57 -50.55
N GLN A 36 20.95 -1.89 -49.61
CA GLN A 36 21.29 -0.44 -49.68
C GLN A 36 20.16 0.43 -49.08
N TYR A 37 20.36 1.17 -47.96
CA TYR A 37 21.08 2.44 -47.89
C TYR A 37 21.42 2.85 -46.44
N HIS A 38 22.68 3.25 -46.26
CA HIS A 38 23.32 4.26 -45.41
C HIS A 38 22.82 4.65 -43.98
N SER A 39 23.67 4.29 -43.00
CA SER A 39 24.62 5.15 -42.27
C SER A 39 24.28 6.59 -41.87
N ARG A 40 24.79 6.94 -40.67
CA ARG A 40 25.06 8.26 -40.03
C ARG A 40 23.99 8.64 -38.98
N SER A 41 24.29 9.08 -37.76
CA SER A 41 25.50 9.24 -36.94
C SER A 41 25.02 9.56 -35.52
N PRO A 42 25.87 9.36 -34.49
CA PRO A 42 25.61 9.72 -33.09
C PRO A 42 26.13 11.13 -32.78
N SER A 43 25.47 11.91 -31.91
CA SER A 43 26.01 13.05 -31.15
C SER A 43 24.89 13.66 -30.27
N GLU A 44 25.03 13.68 -28.94
CA GLU A 44 25.64 14.77 -28.15
C GLU A 44 24.89 16.10 -28.22
N SER A 45 24.26 16.49 -27.11
CA SER A 45 24.24 17.87 -26.54
C SER A 45 23.33 17.89 -25.32
N SER A 46 23.84 17.92 -24.08
CA SER A 46 24.51 19.03 -23.39
C SER A 46 23.58 20.22 -23.10
N THR A 47 23.22 20.30 -21.82
CA THR A 47 23.22 21.51 -20.98
C THR A 47 23.23 22.86 -21.71
N SER A 48 22.09 23.56 -21.71
CA SER A 48 22.06 25.01 -21.92
C SER A 48 21.72 25.72 -20.61
N LYS A 49 22.76 26.33 -20.04
CA LYS A 49 22.71 27.35 -18.99
C LYS A 49 22.83 28.71 -19.69
N LEU A 50 21.98 29.64 -19.26
CA LEU A 50 22.24 31.09 -19.07
C LEU A 50 22.40 32.03 -20.29
N ALA A 51 21.76 33.21 -20.11
CA ALA A 51 21.95 34.54 -20.75
C ALA A 51 21.45 34.70 -22.20
N ALA A 52 20.81 35.79 -22.66
CA ALA A 52 20.18 37.02 -22.15
C ALA A 52 19.26 37.55 -23.33
N PRO A 53 18.55 38.72 -23.33
CA PRO A 53 19.09 40.04 -23.03
C PRO A 53 18.19 41.00 -22.23
N THR A 54 18.91 41.87 -21.53
CA THR A 54 18.59 43.24 -21.12
C THR A 54 17.76 44.03 -22.14
N VAL A 55 16.69 44.68 -21.63
CA VAL A 55 16.20 45.94 -22.18
C VAL A 55 16.19 46.98 -21.06
N ALA A 56 17.12 47.92 -21.23
CA ALA A 56 17.15 49.34 -20.86
C ALA A 56 16.37 49.87 -19.64
N ALA A 57 17.17 50.63 -18.87
CA ALA A 57 16.87 51.95 -18.32
C ALA A 57 15.98 52.04 -17.07
N VAL A 58 16.62 52.19 -15.90
CA VAL A 58 16.40 53.34 -15.01
C VAL A 58 17.69 53.65 -14.25
N ASN A 59 18.10 54.92 -14.33
CA ASN A 59 19.11 55.60 -13.52
C ASN A 59 19.16 55.15 -12.05
N GLN A 60 20.36 54.80 -11.56
CA GLN A 60 20.68 54.89 -10.14
C GLN A 60 22.13 55.36 -9.97
N ASP A 61 22.22 56.46 -9.23
CA ASP A 61 23.34 57.38 -9.07
C ASP A 61 24.63 56.73 -8.50
N PRO A 62 25.80 56.91 -9.14
CA PRO A 62 27.10 56.41 -8.65
C PRO A 62 27.63 57.15 -7.41
N TYR A 63 26.97 58.21 -6.93
CA TYR A 63 27.35 58.95 -5.72
C TYR A 63 26.49 58.64 -4.49
N ALA A 64 25.58 57.66 -4.53
CA ALA A 64 24.78 57.31 -3.36
C ALA A 64 25.67 56.75 -2.21
N PRO A 65 25.82 57.46 -1.07
CA PRO A 65 26.67 57.01 0.01
C PRO A 65 26.09 55.77 0.68
N LYS A 66 26.90 54.71 0.76
CA LYS A 66 26.57 53.45 1.43
C LYS A 66 26.41 53.68 2.93
N SER A 67 25.16 53.74 3.40
CA SER A 67 24.82 53.78 4.82
C SER A 67 24.93 52.38 5.44
N HIS A 68 26.14 52.01 5.87
CA HIS A 68 26.29 51.12 7.03
C HIS A 68 26.30 51.98 8.28
N HIS A 69 25.37 51.79 9.22
CA HIS A 69 25.68 51.85 10.65
C HIS A 69 24.52 51.43 11.56
N HIS A 70 24.89 50.54 12.48
CA HIS A 70 24.26 50.31 13.78
C HIS A 70 23.83 51.61 14.49
N LYS A 71 22.67 51.60 15.18
CA LYS A 71 22.61 51.77 16.65
C LYS A 71 21.16 51.78 17.18
N LYS A 72 21.00 51.03 18.27
CA LYS A 72 19.94 51.11 19.27
C LYS A 72 19.65 52.57 19.65
N LYS A 73 18.39 52.92 19.88
CA LYS A 73 17.99 53.78 21.02
C LYS A 73 16.50 53.67 21.33
N LYS A 74 16.25 53.30 22.58
CA LYS A 74 14.99 53.41 23.32
C LYS A 74 14.38 54.81 23.17
N LYS A 75 13.05 54.89 23.09
CA LYS A 75 12.30 56.05 23.56
C LYS A 75 10.96 55.63 24.17
N ASN A 76 10.80 56.04 25.42
CA ASN A 76 9.61 55.93 26.26
C ASN A 76 8.43 56.76 25.70
N LYS A 77 7.20 56.34 26.00
CA LYS A 77 6.05 57.22 26.24
C LYS A 77 5.02 56.52 27.18
N PRO A 78 4.13 57.28 27.86
CA PRO A 78 3.82 57.07 29.28
C PRO A 78 2.35 56.74 29.60
N SER A 79 2.16 56.13 30.78
CA SER A 79 1.12 56.34 31.81
C SER A 79 -0.27 56.89 31.43
N SER A 80 -1.31 56.06 31.68
CA SER A 80 -2.52 56.44 32.44
C SER A 80 -3.10 55.19 33.13
N THR A 81 -3.00 55.06 34.45
CA THR A 81 -3.99 55.43 35.51
C THR A 81 -5.19 54.46 35.58
N THR A 82 -5.22 53.42 36.43
CA THR A 82 -5.55 53.30 37.89
C THR A 82 -7.00 52.84 38.16
N THR A 83 -7.19 51.55 38.50
CA THR A 83 -8.12 51.02 39.56
C THR A 83 -7.76 49.51 39.81
N THR A 84 -7.02 49.11 40.85
CA THR A 84 -7.43 48.64 42.22
C THR A 84 -8.66 47.72 42.25
N MET A 85 -8.75 46.54 42.91
CA MET A 85 -7.89 45.67 43.74
C MET A 85 -8.59 44.27 43.83
N MET A 86 -7.96 43.30 44.51
CA MET A 86 -8.28 41.88 44.75
C MET A 86 -7.45 40.96 43.83
N GLU A 87 -6.21 40.61 44.18
CA GLU A 87 -5.79 39.71 45.27
C GLU A 87 -6.29 38.28 45.06
N GLY A 88 -5.33 37.41 44.77
CA GLY A 88 -5.52 36.03 44.35
C GLY A 88 -4.19 35.52 43.84
N GLU A 89 -3.26 35.35 44.77
CA GLU A 89 -1.94 34.74 44.64
C GLU A 89 -2.04 33.42 43.85
N LYS A 90 -1.81 33.48 42.53
CA LYS A 90 -1.79 32.28 41.69
C LYS A 90 -0.50 31.53 41.96
N ARG A 91 -0.57 30.59 42.90
CA ARG A 91 0.40 29.52 43.14
C ARG A 91 0.79 28.88 41.81
N ALA A 92 1.89 29.34 41.25
CA ALA A 92 2.59 28.64 40.18
C ALA A 92 3.27 27.43 40.83
N ASN A 93 2.64 26.25 40.72
CA ASN A 93 3.25 24.90 40.70
C ASN A 93 2.14 23.84 40.73
N SER A 94 1.32 23.75 39.68
CA SER A 94 0.52 22.54 39.43
C SER A 94 1.13 21.79 38.24
N TYR A 95 1.89 20.75 38.55
CA TYR A 95 2.55 19.85 37.59
C TYR A 95 1.60 18.77 37.02
N LEU A 96 0.31 19.10 36.88
CA LEU A 96 -0.67 18.18 36.32
C LEU A 96 -1.42 18.85 35.15
N PRO A 97 -1.47 18.21 33.97
CA PRO A 97 -1.95 18.82 32.73
C PRO A 97 -3.46 19.11 32.68
N TYR A 98 -4.20 18.96 33.79
CA TYR A 98 -5.66 19.14 33.85
C TYR A 98 -6.15 20.16 34.89
N SER A 99 -5.27 20.88 35.61
CA SER A 99 -5.70 21.70 36.76
C SER A 99 -6.24 23.10 36.43
N ASN A 100 -6.38 23.48 35.16
CA ASN A 100 -6.77 24.84 34.75
C ASN A 100 -8.11 24.92 33.99
N HIS A 101 -9.04 24.02 34.28
CA HIS A 101 -10.42 24.21 33.86
C HIS A 101 -11.19 24.95 34.96
N ASN A 102 -11.34 26.27 34.80
CA ASN A 102 -12.32 27.04 35.56
C ASN A 102 -13.71 26.57 35.13
N ARG A 103 -14.29 25.64 35.89
CA ARG A 103 -15.67 25.19 35.69
C ARG A 103 -16.60 26.34 36.09
N ASN A 104 -17.53 26.70 35.20
CA ASN A 104 -18.54 27.71 35.48
C ASN A 104 -19.47 27.16 36.60
N PRO A 105 -19.66 27.86 37.74
CA PRO A 105 -20.42 27.34 38.87
C PRO A 105 -21.91 27.10 38.60
N TYR A 106 -22.40 27.55 37.45
CA TYR A 106 -23.79 27.37 37.01
C TYR A 106 -23.99 26.26 35.98
N ASP A 107 -22.91 25.61 35.51
CA ASP A 107 -23.06 24.48 34.60
C ASP A 107 -23.48 23.22 35.39
N PRO A 108 -24.59 22.56 35.03
CA PRO A 108 -25.02 21.33 35.66
C PRO A 108 -23.93 20.27 35.52
N VAL A 109 -23.63 19.58 36.62
CA VAL A 109 -22.63 18.50 36.63
C VAL A 109 -23.22 17.31 35.90
N GLU A 110 -22.81 17.11 34.65
CA GLU A 110 -23.14 15.87 33.93
C GLU A 110 -22.60 14.67 34.72
N PRO A 111 -23.47 13.73 35.14
CA PRO A 111 -23.03 12.48 35.72
C PRO A 111 -22.22 11.73 34.68
N ILE A 112 -21.01 11.32 35.05
CA ILE A 112 -20.16 10.45 34.25
C ILE A 112 -20.84 9.08 34.23
N TYR A 113 -21.75 8.88 33.29
CA TYR A 113 -22.20 7.55 32.93
C TYR A 113 -21.04 6.89 32.19
N LEU A 114 -20.45 5.88 32.83
CA LEU A 114 -19.68 4.88 32.11
C LEU A 114 -20.70 4.16 31.25
N ASP A 115 -20.68 4.40 29.94
CA ASP A 115 -21.47 3.64 28.98
C ASP A 115 -21.16 2.16 29.21
N GLN A 116 -22.12 1.48 29.81
CA GLN A 116 -22.02 0.14 30.34
C GLN A 116 -22.55 -0.86 29.31
N ASP A 117 -22.25 -0.62 28.04
CA ASP A 117 -22.64 -1.47 26.94
C ASP A 117 -21.37 -1.99 26.27
N ASP A 118 -21.14 -3.28 26.52
CA ASP A 118 -20.46 -4.22 25.65
C ASP A 118 -19.01 -3.94 25.28
N ASP A 119 -18.09 -4.24 26.20
CA ASP A 119 -16.88 -5.00 25.87
C ASP A 119 -16.22 -5.56 27.13
N TYR A 120 -16.26 -6.89 27.27
CA TYR A 120 -15.59 -7.68 28.30
C TYR A 120 -14.07 -7.43 28.23
N LEU A 121 -13.57 -6.40 28.91
CA LEU A 121 -12.14 -6.24 29.14
C LEU A 121 -11.66 -7.29 30.16
N PRO A 122 -10.64 -8.08 29.84
CA PRO A 122 -10.13 -9.11 30.75
C PRO A 122 -9.56 -8.44 32.00
N SER A 123 -10.13 -8.80 33.15
CA SER A 123 -9.65 -8.38 34.47
C SER A 123 -8.22 -8.87 34.70
N PHE A 124 -7.27 -7.93 34.77
CA PHE A 124 -5.86 -8.19 35.07
C PHE A 124 -5.57 -8.63 36.51
N ASN A 125 -6.61 -8.84 37.34
CA ASN A 125 -6.46 -9.15 38.77
C ASN A 125 -6.74 -10.62 39.14
N SER A 126 -6.69 -11.56 38.20
CA SER A 126 -6.81 -13.00 38.52
C SER A 126 -5.47 -13.72 38.32
N PRO A 127 -4.65 -13.86 39.38
CA PRO A 127 -3.48 -14.73 39.31
C PRO A 127 -3.94 -16.19 39.30
N GLY A 128 -3.73 -16.86 38.16
CA GLY A 128 -3.49 -18.30 38.09
C GLY A 128 -4.62 -19.25 38.48
N GLN A 129 -5.44 -19.63 37.50
CA GLN A 129 -5.96 -21.00 37.43
C GLN A 129 -5.71 -21.59 36.04
N TYR A 130 -4.48 -22.09 35.84
CA TYR A 130 -4.18 -23.00 34.76
C TYR A 130 -4.80 -24.36 35.07
N ARG A 131 -6.01 -24.61 34.56
CA ARG A 131 -6.47 -25.99 34.35
C ARG A 131 -5.88 -26.48 33.02
N SER A 132 -4.92 -27.38 33.18
CA SER A 132 -4.39 -28.25 32.13
C SER A 132 -5.53 -28.92 31.37
N SER A 133 -5.68 -28.59 30.09
CA SER A 133 -6.32 -29.48 29.13
C SER A 133 -5.34 -29.68 27.98
N SER A 134 -4.84 -30.90 27.90
CA SER A 134 -3.97 -31.42 26.86
C SER A 134 -4.69 -31.40 25.52
N HIS A 135 -4.28 -30.54 24.59
CA HIS A 135 -4.24 -30.85 23.16
C HIS A 135 -3.30 -29.88 22.43
N GLN A 136 -2.68 -30.40 21.38
CA GLN A 136 -1.46 -29.93 20.76
C GLN A 136 -1.54 -28.52 20.14
N GLY A 137 -0.53 -27.71 20.47
CA GLY A 137 0.27 -27.04 19.43
C GLY A 137 -0.25 -25.73 18.83
N ARG A 138 -0.15 -24.63 19.58
CA ARG A 138 0.44 -23.32 19.18
C ARG A 138 0.08 -22.28 20.25
N GLY A 139 1.07 -21.87 21.03
CA GLY A 139 0.89 -20.99 22.18
C GLY A 139 0.57 -19.54 21.82
N PRO A 140 -0.02 -18.78 22.76
CA PRO A 140 -0.19 -17.33 22.64
C PRO A 140 1.17 -16.64 22.77
N VAL A 141 1.46 -15.75 21.82
CA VAL A 141 2.62 -14.85 21.82
C VAL A 141 2.58 -13.93 23.03
N GLY A 142 3.54 -14.11 23.93
CA GLY A 142 3.76 -13.28 25.10
C GLY A 142 4.15 -11.85 24.75
N SER A 143 3.67 -10.91 25.56
CA SER A 143 3.96 -9.48 25.52
C SER A 143 5.45 -9.21 25.74
N ILE A 144 6.09 -8.56 24.76
CA ILE A 144 7.54 -8.24 24.66
C ILE A 144 7.97 -7.03 25.53
N LEU A 145 7.18 -6.60 26.52
CA LEU A 145 7.45 -5.37 27.27
C LEU A 145 8.00 -5.54 28.70
N GLN A 146 8.52 -6.72 29.07
CA GLN A 146 8.94 -6.98 30.46
C GLN A 146 10.40 -7.40 30.70
N ASP A 147 11.30 -7.23 29.74
CA ASP A 147 12.71 -7.57 29.98
C ASP A 147 13.62 -6.33 30.08
N ASN A 148 14.29 -6.24 31.23
CA ASN A 148 15.51 -5.48 31.57
C ASN A 148 15.39 -4.21 32.42
N ILE A 149 14.79 -4.33 33.61
CA ILE A 149 15.33 -3.65 34.80
C ILE A 149 15.46 -4.70 35.91
N VAL A 150 16.42 -5.62 35.76
CA VAL A 150 16.90 -6.40 36.90
C VAL A 150 17.91 -5.53 37.64
N MET A 151 17.52 -5.14 38.85
CA MET A 151 18.41 -4.59 39.86
C MET A 151 19.35 -5.69 40.34
N ASP A 152 20.63 -5.48 40.11
CA ASP A 152 21.70 -6.25 40.73
C ASP A 152 21.89 -5.70 42.17
N ILE A 153 21.12 -6.24 43.12
CA ILE A 153 21.38 -6.13 44.56
C ILE A 153 21.72 -7.55 45.02
N MET A 154 22.99 -7.92 44.87
CA MET A 154 23.57 -9.04 45.60
C MET A 154 23.93 -8.54 47.00
N SER A 155 23.06 -8.85 47.95
CA SER A 155 23.36 -8.85 49.38
C SER A 155 23.58 -10.29 49.81
N ASP A 156 24.84 -10.73 49.86
CA ASP A 156 25.20 -12.00 50.49
C ASP A 156 25.64 -11.73 51.93
N HIS A 157 24.78 -12.14 52.86
CA HIS A 157 25.11 -12.39 54.24
C HIS A 157 25.65 -13.81 54.38
N HIS A 158 26.88 -13.97 54.85
CA HIS A 158 27.27 -15.16 55.60
C HIS A 158 28.10 -14.79 56.83
N HIS A 159 27.56 -15.17 57.99
CA HIS A 159 28.21 -15.30 59.29
C HIS A 159 29.40 -16.27 59.23
N ASN A 160 30.55 -15.90 59.82
CA ASN A 160 31.00 -16.41 61.14
C ASN A 160 32.43 -15.98 61.46
N ASN A 161 32.57 -15.46 62.68
CA ASN A 161 33.68 -15.56 63.62
C ASN A 161 35.10 -15.02 63.33
N ASP A 162 35.47 -14.21 64.32
CA ASP A 162 36.74 -14.14 65.05
C ASP A 162 37.90 -13.33 64.47
N ASP A 163 38.18 -12.30 65.29
CA ASP A 163 39.47 -11.74 65.68
C ASP A 163 40.29 -10.87 64.70
N ASP A 164 40.38 -9.63 65.17
CA ASP A 164 41.56 -8.78 65.19
C ASP A 164 41.98 -8.03 63.91
N TYR A 165 42.69 -6.94 64.19
CA TYR A 165 43.36 -5.98 63.31
C TYR A 165 42.47 -5.14 62.38
N GLU A 166 41.96 -4.08 63.01
CA GLU A 166 41.87 -2.71 62.50
C GLU A 166 42.95 -2.37 61.45
N THR A 167 42.65 -2.61 60.17
CA THR A 167 43.39 -1.99 59.06
C THR A 167 42.38 -1.57 58.01
N LYS A 168 41.94 -0.31 58.10
CA LYS A 168 41.13 0.35 57.08
C LYS A 168 41.92 0.35 55.76
N PRO A 169 41.49 -0.35 54.69
CA PRO A 169 42.07 -0.08 53.39
C PRO A 169 41.59 1.31 52.99
N HIS A 170 42.54 2.23 52.94
CA HIS A 170 42.43 3.54 52.30
C HIS A 170 42.20 3.30 50.81
N LEU A 171 40.99 2.89 50.44
CA LEU A 171 40.53 2.89 49.06
C LEU A 171 40.48 4.37 48.68
N GLU A 172 41.51 4.83 47.97
CA GLU A 172 41.47 6.06 47.21
C GLU A 172 40.24 5.98 46.33
N GLN A 173 39.18 6.61 46.81
CA GLN A 173 37.97 6.90 46.09
C GLN A 173 38.41 7.77 44.92
N ILE A 174 38.70 7.13 43.78
CA ILE A 174 38.90 7.79 42.49
C ILE A 174 37.62 8.58 42.28
N GLN A 175 37.66 9.86 42.65
CA GLN A 175 36.60 10.82 42.43
C GLN A 175 36.54 11.02 40.91
N LEU A 176 35.86 10.11 40.20
CA LEU A 176 35.49 10.35 38.82
C LEU A 176 34.71 11.65 38.82
N ALA A 177 35.34 12.69 38.26
CA ALA A 177 34.78 14.02 38.19
C ALA A 177 33.33 13.91 37.68
N PRO A 178 32.35 14.52 38.37
CA PRO A 178 30.94 14.33 38.05
C PRO A 178 30.73 14.67 36.58
N ILE A 179 30.46 13.63 35.77
CA ILE A 179 30.23 13.77 34.34
C ILE A 179 28.98 14.63 34.21
N LYS A 180 29.18 15.94 34.02
CA LYS A 180 28.12 16.92 33.81
C LYS A 180 27.40 16.49 32.54
N LYS A 181 26.33 15.72 32.67
CA LYS A 181 25.42 15.36 31.58
C LYS A 181 24.88 16.68 31.03
N LYS A 182 25.54 17.20 29.98
CA LYS A 182 25.12 18.41 29.26
C LYS A 182 23.70 18.13 28.79
N LYS A 183 22.72 18.82 29.40
CA LYS A 183 21.30 18.78 29.02
C LYS A 183 21.15 19.40 27.62
N TRP A 184 21.52 18.65 26.57
CA TRP A 184 21.47 19.10 25.18
C TRP A 184 20.04 19.42 24.72
N TYR A 185 19.03 18.82 25.36
CA TYR A 185 17.61 19.02 25.06
C TYR A 185 17.08 20.44 25.35
N ALA A 186 17.77 21.26 26.15
CA ALA A 186 17.25 22.59 26.52
C ALA A 186 17.41 23.65 25.40
N ARG A 187 18.23 23.41 24.36
CA ARG A 187 18.48 24.41 23.30
C ARG A 187 17.57 24.32 22.07
N CYS A 188 16.73 23.29 21.96
CA CYS A 188 15.78 23.16 20.84
C CYS A 188 14.40 23.79 21.10
N SER A 189 14.18 24.40 22.26
CA SER A 189 12.86 24.92 22.68
C SER A 189 12.29 26.05 21.78
N GLY A 190 13.11 26.73 20.99
CA GLY A 190 12.65 27.81 20.09
C GLY A 190 12.27 27.35 18.68
N ASN A 191 12.93 26.30 18.16
CA ASN A 191 12.72 25.81 16.79
C ASN A 191 11.85 24.56 16.70
N GLY A 192 11.56 23.90 17.83
CA GLY A 192 10.69 22.72 17.85
C GLY A 192 9.31 22.98 17.23
N LYS A 193 8.73 24.16 17.46
CA LYS A 193 7.44 24.55 16.86
C LYS A 193 7.51 24.62 15.32
N LYS A 194 8.62 25.10 14.76
CA LYS A 194 8.83 25.14 13.30
C LYS A 194 9.02 23.74 12.72
N LEU A 195 9.70 22.85 13.44
CA LEU A 195 9.90 21.46 13.02
C LEU A 195 8.56 20.71 12.92
N VAL A 196 7.67 20.88 13.91
CA VAL A 196 6.33 20.27 13.87
C VAL A 196 5.54 20.73 12.65
N ILE A 197 5.56 22.03 12.32
CA ILE A 197 4.89 22.56 11.13
C ILE A 197 5.49 21.97 9.85
N ILE A 198 6.83 21.88 9.76
CA ILE A 198 7.51 21.30 8.58
C ILE A 198 7.14 19.81 8.41
N VAL A 199 7.15 19.03 9.49
CA VAL A 199 6.77 17.62 9.46
C VAL A 199 5.31 17.44 9.07
N PHE A 200 4.41 18.29 9.59
CA PHE A 200 3.00 18.28 9.23
C PHE A 200 2.77 18.59 7.74
N VAL A 201 3.42 19.63 7.22
CA VAL A 201 3.37 19.96 5.79
C VAL A 201 3.93 18.83 4.93
N PHE A 202 5.03 18.20 5.36
CA PHE A 202 5.60 17.05 4.67
C PHE A 202 4.62 15.87 4.61
N ILE A 203 3.94 15.55 5.72
CA ILE A 203 2.91 14.49 5.75
C ILE A 203 1.77 14.82 4.77
N ILE A 204 1.30 16.08 4.73
CA ILE A 204 0.27 16.50 3.77
C ILE A 204 0.74 16.28 2.33
N ILE A 205 1.97 16.69 2.00
CA ILE A 205 2.53 16.50 0.65
C ILE A 205 2.61 15.01 0.30
N VAL A 206 3.10 14.16 1.21
CA VAL A 206 3.17 12.72 1.01
C VAL A 206 1.77 12.12 0.84
N ALA A 207 0.77 12.55 1.62
CA ALA A 207 -0.61 12.09 1.49
C ALA A 207 -1.21 12.47 0.14
N VAL A 208 -0.96 13.68 -0.35
CA VAL A 208 -1.40 14.13 -1.69
C VAL A 208 -0.72 13.29 -2.77
N ILE A 209 0.59 13.09 -2.71
CA ILE A 209 1.32 12.26 -3.67
C ILE A 209 0.80 10.82 -3.63
N ALA A 210 0.62 10.25 -2.44
CA ALA A 210 0.08 8.90 -2.26
C ALA A 210 -1.32 8.79 -2.87
N TYR A 211 -2.21 9.78 -2.68
CA TYR A 211 -3.54 9.80 -3.29
C TYR A 211 -3.51 9.77 -4.83
N PHE A 212 -2.56 10.47 -5.47
CA PHE A 212 -2.40 10.46 -6.93
C PHE A 212 -1.72 9.19 -7.44
N VAL A 213 -0.81 8.61 -6.66
CA VAL A 213 -0.06 7.39 -7.03
C VAL A 213 -0.85 6.12 -6.72
N TRP A 214 -1.85 6.20 -5.86
CA TRP A 214 -2.66 5.04 -5.46
C TRP A 214 -3.42 4.47 -6.66
N PRO A 215 -3.15 3.22 -7.07
CA PRO A 215 -3.87 2.58 -8.16
C PRO A 215 -5.35 2.43 -7.79
N ARG A 216 -6.24 2.91 -8.66
CA ARG A 216 -7.69 2.72 -8.50
C ARG A 216 -8.14 1.52 -9.30
N THR A 217 -9.22 0.90 -8.85
CA THR A 217 -9.81 -0.26 -9.52
C THR A 217 -10.60 0.21 -10.75
N PRO A 218 -10.22 -0.18 -11.96
CA PRO A 218 -10.95 0.19 -13.17
C PRO A 218 -12.30 -0.52 -13.19
N THR A 219 -13.30 0.12 -13.81
CA THR A 219 -14.61 -0.50 -14.02
C THR A 219 -14.64 -1.20 -15.37
N LEU A 220 -15.30 -2.36 -15.43
CA LEU A 220 -15.43 -3.17 -16.64
C LEU A 220 -16.88 -3.15 -17.11
N GLN A 221 -17.08 -3.03 -18.42
CA GLN A 221 -18.38 -3.14 -19.07
C GLN A 221 -18.32 -4.22 -20.13
N TYR A 222 -19.29 -5.14 -20.11
CA TYR A 222 -19.42 -6.15 -21.15
C TYR A 222 -19.69 -5.50 -22.51
N LEU A 223 -18.98 -5.94 -23.55
CA LEU A 223 -19.17 -5.47 -24.92
C LEU A 223 -19.84 -6.57 -25.76
N ASP A 224 -19.11 -7.65 -26.01
CA ASP A 224 -19.53 -8.78 -26.85
C ASP A 224 -18.76 -10.06 -26.50
N ALA A 225 -19.24 -11.19 -27.00
CA ALA A 225 -18.59 -12.49 -26.85
C ALA A 225 -18.54 -13.19 -28.22
N GLY A 226 -17.36 -13.66 -28.60
CA GLY A 226 -17.11 -14.43 -29.81
C GLY A 226 -16.58 -15.83 -29.49
N LEU A 227 -16.67 -16.74 -30.47
CA LEU A 227 -16.02 -18.04 -30.36
C LEU A 227 -14.52 -17.87 -30.66
N VAL A 228 -13.66 -18.62 -29.97
CA VAL A 228 -12.23 -18.62 -30.31
C VAL A 228 -12.03 -19.23 -31.70
N GLU A 229 -11.30 -18.53 -32.56
CA GLU A 229 -11.03 -18.98 -33.94
C GLU A 229 -10.44 -20.40 -33.96
N GLY A 230 -11.04 -21.27 -34.78
CA GLY A 230 -10.59 -22.67 -34.91
C GLY A 230 -11.09 -23.62 -33.81
N THR A 231 -11.89 -23.14 -32.85
CA THR A 231 -12.58 -24.01 -31.90
C THR A 231 -14.02 -24.27 -32.35
N GLN A 232 -14.54 -25.47 -32.09
CA GLN A 232 -15.96 -25.80 -32.27
C GLN A 232 -16.54 -26.16 -30.91
N PRO A 233 -17.66 -25.55 -30.50
CA PRO A 233 -18.27 -25.88 -29.23
C PRO A 233 -18.87 -27.29 -29.30
N VAL A 234 -18.69 -28.07 -28.25
CA VAL A 234 -19.26 -29.40 -28.10
C VAL A 234 -20.42 -29.33 -27.13
N TYR A 235 -21.62 -29.61 -27.62
CA TYR A 235 -22.85 -29.63 -26.84
C TYR A 235 -23.41 -31.05 -26.74
N ASN A 236 -23.58 -31.52 -25.51
CA ASN A 236 -24.29 -32.75 -25.17
C ASN A 236 -25.23 -32.46 -24.00
N ASP A 237 -26.22 -33.31 -23.76
CA ASP A 237 -27.28 -33.05 -22.76
C ASP A 237 -26.75 -32.95 -21.32
N THR A 238 -25.53 -33.44 -21.07
CA THR A 238 -24.85 -33.37 -19.77
C THR A 238 -23.48 -32.68 -19.81
N LEU A 239 -23.04 -32.20 -20.98
CA LEU A 239 -21.70 -31.66 -21.18
C LEU A 239 -21.71 -30.50 -22.16
N MET A 240 -21.14 -29.37 -21.76
CA MET A 240 -20.88 -28.23 -22.61
C MET A 240 -19.39 -27.87 -22.54
N VAL A 241 -18.71 -27.98 -23.66
CA VAL A 241 -17.30 -27.57 -23.81
C VAL A 241 -17.21 -26.51 -24.89
N ALA A 242 -16.71 -25.33 -24.57
CA ALA A 242 -16.56 -24.23 -25.52
C ALA A 242 -15.44 -23.29 -25.08
N GLU A 243 -14.86 -22.54 -26.02
CA GLU A 243 -13.92 -21.47 -25.71
C GLU A 243 -14.46 -20.15 -26.28
N TRP A 244 -14.65 -19.17 -25.40
CA TRP A 244 -15.20 -17.87 -25.75
C TRP A 244 -14.16 -16.78 -25.59
N ASN A 245 -14.07 -15.87 -26.56
CA ASN A 245 -13.36 -14.60 -26.43
C ASN A 245 -14.37 -13.53 -26.00
N VAL A 246 -14.35 -13.16 -24.73
CA VAL A 246 -15.26 -12.13 -24.19
C VAL A 246 -14.56 -10.79 -24.16
N ASN A 247 -15.14 -9.82 -24.84
CA ASN A 247 -14.63 -8.47 -24.91
C ASN A 247 -15.26 -7.61 -23.81
N PHE A 248 -14.40 -6.93 -23.07
CA PHE A 248 -14.79 -5.96 -22.06
C PHE A 248 -14.23 -4.59 -22.44
N THR A 249 -15.03 -3.56 -22.20
CA THR A 249 -14.58 -2.19 -22.21
C THR A 249 -14.10 -1.81 -20.82
N VAL A 250 -12.85 -1.37 -20.72
CA VAL A 250 -12.21 -0.94 -19.48
C VAL A 250 -12.29 0.57 -19.35
N ILE A 251 -12.90 1.03 -18.26
CA ILE A 251 -13.02 2.45 -17.92
C ILE A 251 -12.07 2.72 -16.74
N ASN A 252 -11.00 3.47 -17.03
CA ASN A 252 -9.92 3.79 -16.10
C ASN A 252 -9.71 5.30 -15.95
N ASP A 253 -10.80 6.06 -15.94
CA ASP A 253 -10.79 7.54 -15.97
C ASP A 253 -10.29 8.14 -14.65
N ASP A 254 -10.39 7.37 -13.58
CA ASP A 254 -10.01 7.79 -12.24
C ASP A 254 -8.51 7.62 -11.93
N SER A 255 -7.81 6.76 -12.67
CA SER A 255 -6.38 6.48 -12.43
C SER A 255 -5.48 7.43 -13.21
N PHE A 256 -4.64 8.17 -12.50
CA PHE A 256 -3.67 9.10 -13.09
C PHE A 256 -2.41 8.43 -13.64
N ILE A 257 -2.14 7.19 -13.22
CA ILE A 257 -0.95 6.43 -13.56
C ILE A 257 -1.37 5.15 -14.29
N PRO A 258 -0.58 4.67 -15.28
CA PRO A 258 -0.84 3.40 -15.93
C PRO A 258 -0.90 2.29 -14.88
N THR A 259 -1.97 1.50 -14.93
CA THR A 259 -2.20 0.44 -13.95
C THR A 259 -1.73 -0.89 -14.53
N ASN A 260 -0.78 -1.51 -13.86
CA ASN A 260 -0.24 -2.81 -14.25
C ASN A 260 -1.11 -3.92 -13.63
N ILE A 261 -1.83 -4.64 -14.47
CA ILE A 261 -2.69 -5.76 -14.07
C ILE A 261 -1.96 -7.05 -14.44
N GLN A 262 -1.65 -7.86 -13.42
CA GLN A 262 -0.99 -9.14 -13.63
C GLN A 262 -1.94 -10.16 -14.24
N ASN A 263 -3.22 -10.10 -13.85
CA ASN A 263 -4.25 -11.02 -14.27
C ASN A 263 -5.65 -10.45 -13.93
N LEU A 264 -6.61 -10.61 -14.84
CA LEU A 264 -8.04 -10.58 -14.57
C LEU A 264 -8.58 -12.01 -14.65
N ALA A 265 -8.86 -12.60 -13.48
CA ALA A 265 -9.49 -13.91 -13.43
C ALA A 265 -11.01 -13.74 -13.50
N VAL A 266 -11.65 -14.40 -14.46
CA VAL A 266 -13.08 -14.28 -14.71
C VAL A 266 -13.76 -15.61 -14.41
N ASN A 267 -14.79 -15.59 -13.58
CA ASN A 267 -15.73 -16.70 -13.42
C ASN A 267 -17.06 -16.30 -14.07
N VAL A 268 -17.61 -17.19 -14.89
CA VAL A 268 -18.93 -16.99 -15.50
C VAL A 268 -19.96 -17.78 -14.70
N ILE A 269 -20.92 -17.05 -14.13
CA ILE A 269 -21.95 -17.58 -13.24
C ILE A 269 -23.30 -17.45 -13.93
N GLU A 270 -24.06 -18.53 -13.97
CA GLU A 270 -25.46 -18.50 -14.41
C GLU A 270 -26.34 -18.00 -13.27
N ASN A 271 -27.15 -16.98 -13.52
CA ASN A 271 -27.82 -16.22 -12.46
C ASN A 271 -28.95 -17.00 -11.75
N GLY A 272 -29.59 -17.98 -12.42
CA GLY A 272 -30.67 -18.77 -11.84
C GLY A 272 -30.19 -19.83 -10.84
N SER A 273 -29.09 -20.50 -11.13
CA SER A 273 -28.50 -21.59 -10.33
C SER A 273 -27.39 -21.11 -9.41
N GLY A 274 -26.66 -20.05 -9.78
CA GLY A 274 -25.40 -19.65 -9.14
C GLY A 274 -24.22 -20.56 -9.49
N ASP A 275 -24.37 -21.51 -10.42
CA ASP A 275 -23.30 -22.41 -10.84
C ASP A 275 -22.26 -21.66 -11.70
N VAL A 276 -20.98 -21.84 -11.38
CA VAL A 276 -19.86 -21.38 -12.21
C VAL A 276 -19.64 -22.41 -13.32
N PHE A 277 -19.83 -22.02 -14.59
CA PHE A 277 -19.66 -22.93 -15.73
C PHE A 277 -18.48 -22.57 -16.64
N GLY A 278 -17.95 -21.36 -16.53
CA GLY A 278 -16.80 -20.89 -17.32
C GLY A 278 -15.74 -20.21 -16.46
N LYS A 279 -14.47 -20.35 -16.85
CA LYS A 279 -13.34 -19.67 -16.22
C LYS A 279 -12.40 -19.10 -17.27
N GLY A 280 -11.91 -17.89 -17.04
CA GLY A 280 -11.02 -17.18 -17.96
C GLY A 280 -9.93 -16.41 -17.24
N ASN A 281 -8.90 -16.03 -17.99
CA ASN A 281 -7.75 -15.29 -17.49
C ASN A 281 -7.25 -14.37 -18.61
N SER A 282 -7.11 -13.07 -18.33
CA SER A 282 -6.62 -12.10 -19.33
C SER A 282 -5.11 -12.14 -19.58
N GLY A 283 -4.36 -12.78 -18.68
CA GLY A 283 -2.92 -12.64 -18.57
C GLY A 283 -2.51 -11.24 -18.10
N HIS A 284 -1.22 -10.95 -18.30
CA HIS A 284 -0.63 -9.66 -17.98
C HIS A 284 -1.10 -8.58 -18.96
N LEU A 285 -1.57 -7.45 -18.44
CA LEU A 285 -1.99 -6.32 -19.24
C LEU A 285 -1.66 -4.99 -18.54
N MET A 286 -1.39 -3.96 -19.34
CA MET A 286 -1.14 -2.61 -18.84
C MET A 286 -2.26 -1.67 -19.32
N LEU A 287 -3.03 -1.15 -18.37
CA LEU A 287 -4.05 -0.16 -18.66
C LEU A 287 -3.44 1.22 -18.75
N LYS A 288 -3.84 1.98 -19.77
CA LYS A 288 -3.41 3.37 -19.94
C LYS A 288 -3.99 4.24 -18.82
N ALA A 289 -3.23 5.26 -18.42
CA ALA A 289 -3.73 6.31 -17.53
C ALA A 289 -4.74 7.18 -18.26
N ARG A 290 -5.92 7.41 -17.67
CA ARG A 290 -6.99 8.29 -18.19
C ARG A 290 -7.11 8.27 -19.72
N PRO A 291 -7.40 7.10 -20.31
CA PRO A 291 -7.46 7.02 -21.76
C PRO A 291 -8.63 7.90 -22.24
N LYS A 292 -8.38 8.74 -23.26
CA LYS A 292 -9.46 9.56 -23.87
C LYS A 292 -10.52 8.68 -24.53
N ASP A 293 -10.07 7.54 -25.08
CA ASP A 293 -10.90 6.54 -25.71
C ASP A 293 -10.98 5.32 -24.80
N ARG A 294 -12.15 4.68 -24.72
CA ARG A 294 -12.32 3.50 -23.89
C ARG A 294 -11.46 2.35 -24.45
N GLN A 295 -10.68 1.70 -23.58
CA GLN A 295 -9.83 0.60 -23.96
C GLN A 295 -10.63 -0.71 -23.94
N THR A 296 -10.60 -1.49 -25.02
CA THR A 296 -11.18 -2.83 -25.04
C THR A 296 -10.12 -3.87 -24.71
N ILE A 297 -10.52 -4.89 -23.96
CA ILE A 297 -9.72 -6.07 -23.65
C ILE A 297 -10.51 -7.33 -23.99
N THR A 298 -9.84 -8.34 -24.51
CA THR A 298 -10.43 -9.65 -24.82
C THR A 298 -9.92 -10.67 -23.82
N ILE A 299 -10.82 -11.35 -23.13
CA ILE A 299 -10.49 -12.38 -22.14
C ILE A 299 -10.97 -13.73 -22.68
N PRO A 300 -10.07 -14.69 -22.92
CA PRO A 300 -10.46 -16.04 -23.27
C PRO A 300 -11.05 -16.74 -22.05
N ILE A 301 -12.24 -17.31 -22.22
CA ILE A 301 -12.99 -18.05 -21.23
C ILE A 301 -13.14 -19.48 -21.73
N SER A 302 -12.57 -20.43 -20.97
CA SER A 302 -12.75 -21.84 -21.19
C SER A 302 -13.98 -22.31 -20.41
N ILE A 303 -14.91 -22.94 -21.14
CA ILE A 303 -16.11 -23.56 -20.60
C ILE A 303 -15.90 -25.05 -20.66
N ASN A 304 -15.98 -25.68 -19.50
CA ASN A 304 -16.03 -27.13 -19.36
C ASN A 304 -17.04 -27.43 -18.26
N PHE A 305 -18.31 -27.46 -18.67
CA PHE A 305 -19.42 -27.60 -17.76
C PHE A 305 -20.05 -28.97 -17.92
N GLN A 306 -19.94 -29.78 -16.87
CA GLN A 306 -20.53 -31.11 -16.81
C GLN A 306 -21.45 -31.21 -15.59
N ARG A 307 -22.73 -31.42 -15.87
CA ARG A 307 -23.81 -31.56 -14.89
C ARG A 307 -24.89 -32.47 -15.46
N ASP A 308 -25.75 -32.97 -14.60
CA ASP A 308 -26.91 -33.75 -15.01
C ASP A 308 -27.86 -32.88 -15.86
N ALA A 309 -28.54 -33.49 -16.84
CA ALA A 309 -29.50 -32.80 -17.71
C ALA A 309 -30.68 -32.17 -16.96
N THR A 310 -30.91 -32.57 -15.71
CA THR A 310 -31.93 -32.01 -14.81
C THR A 310 -31.49 -30.72 -14.12
N ASN A 311 -30.19 -30.39 -14.14
CA ASN A 311 -29.67 -29.17 -13.53
C ASN A 311 -30.22 -27.94 -14.29
N PRO A 312 -30.76 -26.94 -13.57
CA PRO A 312 -31.38 -25.77 -14.19
C PRO A 312 -30.38 -24.94 -15.03
N ALA A 313 -29.12 -24.85 -14.61
CA ALA A 313 -28.06 -24.16 -15.33
C ALA A 313 -27.75 -24.86 -16.66
N MET A 314 -27.62 -26.19 -16.64
CA MET A 314 -27.37 -26.97 -17.87
C MET A 314 -28.53 -26.83 -18.85
N LYS A 315 -29.77 -26.91 -18.36
CA LYS A 315 -30.97 -26.69 -19.17
C LYS A 315 -31.00 -25.28 -19.76
N ALA A 316 -30.70 -24.24 -18.97
CA ALA A 316 -30.65 -22.86 -19.45
C ALA A 316 -29.56 -22.66 -20.51
N LEU A 317 -28.35 -23.17 -20.28
CA LEU A 317 -27.22 -23.11 -21.20
C LEU A 317 -27.52 -23.82 -22.52
N LEU A 318 -28.03 -25.06 -22.47
CA LEU A 318 -28.37 -25.80 -23.68
C LEU A 318 -29.52 -25.14 -24.45
N THR A 319 -30.53 -24.61 -23.77
CA THR A 319 -31.65 -23.96 -24.46
C THR A 319 -31.22 -22.63 -25.11
N ALA A 320 -30.30 -21.88 -24.48
CA ALA A 320 -29.76 -20.66 -25.06
C ALA A 320 -28.74 -20.90 -26.19
N CYS A 321 -27.86 -21.90 -26.06
CA CYS A 321 -26.73 -22.09 -26.97
C CYS A 321 -26.94 -23.15 -28.05
N LYS A 322 -27.70 -24.24 -27.79
CA LYS A 322 -27.88 -25.37 -28.74
C LYS A 322 -28.80 -25.00 -29.91
N ILE A 323 -29.71 -24.04 -29.73
CA ILE A 323 -30.79 -23.74 -30.70
C ILE A 323 -30.31 -22.98 -31.95
N LYS A 324 -29.08 -22.43 -31.95
CA LYS A 324 -28.57 -21.67 -33.11
C LYS A 324 -28.19 -22.52 -34.33
N GLU A 325 -28.04 -23.85 -34.17
CA GLU A 325 -27.57 -24.72 -35.26
C GLU A 325 -28.68 -25.09 -36.27
N VAL A 326 -29.96 -24.81 -35.97
CA VAL A 326 -31.09 -25.17 -36.82
C VAL A 326 -31.70 -23.93 -37.50
N ASP A 327 -31.08 -23.50 -38.61
CA ASP A 327 -31.69 -22.81 -39.76
C ASP A 327 -32.94 -21.93 -39.54
N SER A 328 -32.89 -20.98 -38.61
CA SER A 328 -33.96 -20.01 -38.50
C SER A 328 -33.47 -18.65 -38.08
N ALA A 329 -33.34 -17.77 -39.07
CA ALA A 329 -33.34 -16.32 -38.90
C ALA A 329 -34.53 -15.79 -38.07
N ASN A 330 -35.54 -16.65 -37.81
CA ASN A 330 -36.75 -16.38 -37.03
C ASN A 330 -36.84 -17.15 -35.70
N ALA A 331 -35.82 -17.94 -35.30
CA ALA A 331 -35.86 -18.63 -34.02
C ALA A 331 -35.80 -17.60 -32.87
N PRO A 332 -36.66 -17.70 -31.85
CA PRO A 332 -36.64 -16.77 -30.73
C PRO A 332 -35.29 -16.88 -30.02
N LYS A 333 -34.50 -15.80 -30.08
CA LYS A 333 -33.25 -15.68 -29.33
C LYS A 333 -33.57 -15.81 -27.85
N GLN A 334 -33.21 -16.93 -27.24
CA GLN A 334 -33.34 -17.10 -25.81
C GLN A 334 -32.15 -16.44 -25.12
N SER A 335 -32.45 -15.44 -24.31
CA SER A 335 -31.45 -14.69 -23.57
C SER A 335 -30.96 -15.48 -22.35
N LEU A 336 -29.65 -15.63 -22.22
CA LEU A 336 -29.04 -16.23 -21.04
C LEU A 336 -28.71 -15.14 -20.01
N SER A 337 -29.12 -15.35 -18.76
CA SER A 337 -28.79 -14.42 -17.66
C SER A 337 -27.47 -14.81 -17.02
N LEU A 338 -26.41 -14.08 -17.34
CA LEU A 338 -25.05 -14.34 -16.88
C LEU A 338 -24.52 -13.20 -16.00
N THR A 339 -23.69 -13.60 -15.03
CA THR A 339 -22.87 -12.69 -14.24
C THR A 339 -21.41 -13.04 -14.43
N PHE A 340 -20.60 -12.07 -14.86
CA PHE A 340 -19.15 -12.20 -14.91
C PHE A 340 -18.58 -11.69 -13.58
N GLU A 341 -18.07 -12.60 -12.76
CA GLU A 341 -17.33 -12.25 -11.54
C GLU A 341 -15.85 -12.14 -11.86
N ILE A 342 -15.30 -10.95 -11.74
CA ILE A 342 -13.95 -10.61 -12.18
C ILE A 342 -13.10 -10.25 -10.97
N VAL A 343 -12.03 -11.01 -10.74
CA VAL A 343 -11.06 -10.81 -9.67
C VAL A 343 -9.82 -10.14 -10.25
N TYR A 344 -9.46 -8.98 -9.70
CA TYR A 344 -8.33 -8.19 -10.19
C TYR A 344 -7.06 -8.51 -9.42
N TYR A 345 -6.00 -8.91 -10.12
CA TYR A 345 -4.66 -9.04 -9.58
C TYR A 345 -3.82 -7.84 -10.03
N ILE A 346 -3.87 -6.75 -9.26
CA ILE A 346 -3.17 -5.51 -9.56
C ILE A 346 -1.78 -5.54 -8.91
N ALA A 347 -0.73 -5.21 -9.66
CA ALA A 347 0.62 -5.18 -9.12
C ALA A 347 0.74 -4.11 -8.01
N GLY A 348 1.26 -4.53 -6.85
CA GLY A 348 1.47 -3.64 -5.70
C GLY A 348 0.29 -3.52 -4.73
N ILE A 349 -0.87 -4.11 -5.04
CA ILE A 349 -2.01 -4.21 -4.11
C ILE A 349 -2.05 -5.63 -3.55
N VAL A 350 -2.13 -5.76 -2.21
CA VAL A 350 -2.15 -7.07 -1.55
C VAL A 350 -3.54 -7.73 -1.61
N TRP A 351 -4.62 -6.94 -1.55
CA TRP A 351 -5.98 -7.46 -1.70
C TRP A 351 -6.40 -7.56 -3.17
N HIS A 352 -7.40 -8.39 -3.44
CA HIS A 352 -7.90 -8.63 -4.78
C HIS A 352 -9.35 -8.12 -4.84
N PRO A 353 -9.59 -6.94 -5.43
CA PRO A 353 -10.94 -6.45 -5.60
C PRO A 353 -11.71 -7.37 -6.54
N VAL A 354 -13.02 -7.44 -6.32
CA VAL A 354 -13.94 -8.27 -7.12
C VAL A 354 -15.01 -7.36 -7.70
N ALA A 355 -15.22 -7.43 -9.01
CA ALA A 355 -16.34 -6.75 -9.68
C ALA A 355 -17.30 -7.79 -10.28
N ARG A 356 -18.58 -7.43 -10.33
CA ARG A 356 -19.61 -8.20 -11.03
C ARG A 356 -20.10 -7.39 -12.20
N VAL A 357 -19.93 -7.95 -13.39
CA VAL A 357 -20.33 -7.32 -14.65
C VAL A 357 -21.49 -8.11 -15.22
N PHE A 358 -22.54 -7.39 -15.60
CA PHE A 358 -23.72 -7.94 -16.25
C PHE A 358 -23.76 -7.43 -17.68
N PRO A 359 -24.11 -8.27 -18.67
CA PRO A 359 -24.48 -7.81 -19.99
C PRO A 359 -25.58 -6.74 -19.89
N THR A 360 -25.39 -5.60 -20.54
CA THR A 360 -26.38 -4.50 -20.55
C THR A 360 -27.65 -4.88 -21.31
N ALA A 361 -27.49 -5.75 -22.32
CA ALA A 361 -28.56 -6.40 -23.04
C ALA A 361 -28.58 -7.90 -22.68
N TYR A 362 -29.29 -8.71 -23.47
CA TYR A 362 -29.22 -10.16 -23.35
C TYR A 362 -27.85 -10.71 -23.79
N PHE A 363 -27.40 -11.79 -23.16
CA PHE A 363 -26.24 -12.55 -23.63
C PHE A 363 -26.68 -13.53 -24.72
N ASP A 364 -26.11 -13.36 -25.92
CA ASP A 364 -26.23 -14.30 -27.02
C ASP A 364 -25.02 -15.25 -26.99
N CYS A 365 -25.26 -16.56 -27.02
CA CYS A 365 -24.15 -17.52 -27.11
C CYS A 365 -23.35 -17.30 -28.40
N PRO A 366 -22.02 -17.30 -28.33
CA PRO A 366 -21.17 -17.23 -29.52
C PRO A 366 -21.44 -18.42 -30.44
N SER A 367 -21.48 -18.16 -31.76
CA SER A 367 -21.72 -19.13 -32.82
C SER A 367 -20.62 -19.11 -33.84
#